data_AF-A0A5K4F4L9-F1
#
_entry.id   AF-A0A5K4F4L9-F1
#
_cell.length_a   1.000
_cell.length_b   1.000
_cell.length_c   1.000
_cell.angle_alpha   90.00
_cell.angle_beta   90.00
_cell.angle_gamma   90.00
#
_symmetry.space_group_name_H-M   'P 1'
#
loop_
_entity.id
_entity.type
_entity.pdbx_description
1 polymer ?
#
loop_
_entity_poly.entity_id
_entity_poly.type
_entity_poly.pdbx_seq_one_letter_code
_entity_poly.pdbx_strand_id
1 'polypeptide(L)'
;MNPDCRKPVLLWGGLGGFTIGIVDFLRTSNLRRGVQVGLVSILFISTCANIICHHLKFKRNQEGRMSYFDFKKRLDEELAQKLSLSQKRM
;
A
#
# COMPACT_ATOMS: atom_id res chain seq x y z
N MET A 1 12.10 -1.53 3.60
CA MET A 1 11.24 -0.68 2.76
C MET A 1 11.15 -1.32 1.38
N ASN A 2 9.98 -1.75 0.90
CA ASN A 2 9.87 -2.42 -0.41
C ASN A 2 10.26 -1.44 -1.53
N PRO A 3 11.12 -1.84 -2.49
CA PRO A 3 11.60 -0.94 -3.54
C PRO A 3 10.47 -0.38 -4.41
N ASP A 4 9.38 -1.15 -4.59
CA ASP A 4 8.22 -0.74 -5.37
C ASP A 4 7.46 0.45 -4.78
N CYS A 5 7.43 0.57 -3.45
CA CYS A 5 6.77 1.69 -2.78
C CYS A 5 7.65 2.94 -2.73
N ARG A 6 8.98 2.80 -2.80
CA ARG A 6 9.90 3.92 -2.55
C ARG A 6 9.90 4.95 -3.68
N LYS A 7 9.79 4.49 -4.94
CA LYS A 7 9.75 5.36 -6.13
C LYS A 7 8.55 6.32 -6.15
N PRO A 8 7.28 5.85 -6.00
CA PRO A 8 6.14 6.76 -6.00
C PRO A 8 6.18 7.69 -4.78
N VAL A 9 6.55 7.19 -3.59
CA VAL A 9 6.62 8.01 -2.38
C VAL A 9 7.59 9.19 -2.54
N LEU A 10 8.78 8.97 -3.10
CA LEU A 10 9.76 10.04 -3.34
C LEU A 10 9.28 11.04 -4.40
N LEU A 11 8.67 10.56 -5.49
CA LEU A 11 8.12 11.41 -6.54
C LEU A 11 6.97 12.28 -6.03
N TRP A 12 5.96 11.67 -5.40
CA TRP A 12 4.78 12.37 -4.89
C TRP A 12 5.12 13.27 -3.70
N GLY A 13 5.98 12.81 -2.79
CA GLY A 13 6.46 13.61 -1.66
C GLY A 13 7.25 14.83 -2.11
N GLY A 14 8.20 14.63 -3.05
CA GLY A 14 9.01 15.70 -3.60
C GLY A 14 8.18 16.75 -4.36
N LEU A 15 7.36 16.32 -5.33
CA LEU A 15 6.52 17.25 -6.10
C LEU A 15 5.48 17.95 -5.22
N GLY A 16 4.77 17.20 -4.38
CA GLY A 16 3.70 17.74 -3.57
C GLY A 16 4.20 18.71 -2.50
N GLY A 17 5.32 18.39 -1.84
CA GLY A 17 5.89 19.31 -0.86
C GLY A 17 6.54 20.54 -1.48
N PHE A 18 7.11 20.41 -2.68
CA PHE A 18 7.65 21.56 -3.43
C PHE A 18 6.55 22.51 -3.89
N THR A 19 5.45 22.00 -4.44
CA THR A 19 4.32 22.86 -4.87
C THR A 19 3.66 23.55 -3.69
N ILE A 20 3.45 22.88 -2.56
CA ILE A 20 2.91 23.50 -1.35
C ILE A 20 3.86 24.59 -0.83
N GLY A 21 5.17 24.33 -0.80
CA GLY A 21 6.17 25.32 -0.39
C GLY A 21 6.20 26.55 -1.28
N ILE A 22 6.07 26.39 -2.61
CA ILE A 22 5.98 27.50 -3.55
C ILE A 22 4.69 28.30 -3.32
N VAL A 23 3.55 27.63 -3.16
CA VAL A 23 2.27 28.31 -2.94
C VAL A 23 2.30 29.13 -1.65
N ASP A 24 2.86 28.59 -0.57
CA ASP A 24 2.98 29.33 0.70
C ASP A 24 3.98 30.50 0.58
N PHE A 25 5.08 30.31 -0.15
CA PHE A 25 6.04 31.38 -0.47
C PHE A 25 5.37 32.51 -1.26
N LEU A 26 4.63 32.20 -2.33
CA LEU A 26 3.91 33.18 -3.12
C LEU A 26 2.85 33.93 -2.30
N ARG A 27 2.25 33.26 -1.31
CA ARG A 27 1.20 33.85 -0.47
C ARG A 27 1.75 34.76 0.64
N THR A 28 2.90 34.42 1.21
CA THR A 28 3.45 35.13 2.38
C THR A 28 4.68 35.98 2.07
N SER A 29 5.21 35.89 0.84
CA SER A 29 6.47 36.51 0.38
C SER A 29 7.68 36.21 1.26
N ASN A 30 7.59 35.17 2.10
CA ASN A 30 8.61 34.83 3.10
C ASN A 30 9.23 33.47 2.77
N LEU A 31 10.40 33.50 2.14
CA LEU A 31 11.11 32.30 1.66
C LEU A 31 11.37 31.29 2.78
N ARG A 32 11.81 31.78 3.95
CA ARG A 32 12.16 30.92 5.09
C ARG A 32 10.95 30.13 5.59
N ARG A 33 9.77 30.74 5.60
CA ARG A 33 8.51 30.09 5.98
C ARG A 33 8.08 29.07 4.92
N GLY A 34 8.09 29.46 3.64
CA GLY A 34 7.73 28.57 2.54
C GLY A 34 8.58 27.29 2.50
N VAL A 35 9.90 27.41 2.76
CA VAL A 35 10.80 26.24 2.85
C VAL A 35 10.47 25.34 4.04
N GLN A 36 10.18 25.90 5.22
CA GLN A 36 9.78 25.11 6.40
C GLN A 36 8.46 24.37 6.15
N VAL A 37 7.45 25.06 5.62
CA VAL A 37 6.16 24.46 5.27
C VAL A 37 6.36 23.38 4.21
N GLY A 38 7.17 23.64 3.19
CA GLY A 38 7.53 22.67 2.17
C GLY A 38 8.16 21.41 2.77
N LEU A 39 9.17 21.54 3.64
CA LEU A 39 9.83 20.40 4.29
C LEU A 39 8.87 19.56 5.14
N VAL A 40 8.02 20.22 5.95
CA VAL A 40 7.00 19.53 6.75
C VAL A 40 6.01 18.80 5.84
N SER A 41 5.63 19.42 4.73
CA SER A 41 4.74 18.84 3.73
C SER A 41 5.35 17.61 3.06
N ILE A 42 6.64 17.67 2.67
CA ILE A 42 7.37 16.52 2.10
C ILE A 42 7.35 15.34 3.06
N LEU A 43 7.68 15.59 4.34
CA LEU A 43 7.67 14.54 5.37
C LEU A 43 6.28 13.94 5.52
N PHE A 44 5.24 14.77 5.64
CA PHE A 44 3.87 14.31 5.81
C PHE A 44 3.37 13.49 4.60
N ILE A 45 3.55 14.00 3.39
CA ILE A 45 3.15 13.31 2.15
C ILE A 45 3.92 11.99 2.02
N SER A 46 5.21 11.98 2.34
CA SER A 46 6.03 10.76 2.33
C SER A 46 5.48 9.70 3.29
N THR A 47 5.14 10.08 4.52
CA THR A 47 4.53 9.18 5.51
C THR A 47 3.17 8.65 5.02
N CYS A 48 2.29 9.53 4.54
CA CYS A 48 0.99 9.14 3.99
C CYS A 48 1.12 8.18 2.80
N ALA A 49 2.01 8.48 1.86
CA ALA A 49 2.24 7.62 0.69
C ALA A 49 2.78 6.24 1.09
N ASN A 50 3.62 6.16 2.14
CA ASN A 50 4.08 4.90 2.69
C ASN A 50 2.94 4.09 3.31
N ILE A 51 2.07 4.74 4.10
CA ILE A 51 0.88 4.12 4.70
C ILE A 51 -0.05 3.62 3.60
N ILE A 52 -0.35 4.45 2.59
CA ILE A 52 -1.20 4.08 1.46
C ILE A 52 -0.60 2.90 0.69
N CYS A 53 0.71 2.89 0.43
CA CYS A 53 1.33 1.76 -0.27
C CYS A 53 1.24 0.47 0.56
N HIS A 54 1.43 0.57 1.88
CA HIS A 54 1.26 -0.56 2.78
C HIS A 54 -0.19 -1.07 2.80
N HIS A 55 -1.16 -0.14 2.79
CA HIS A 55 -2.58 -0.45 2.78
C HIS A 55 -3.04 -1.08 1.46
N LEU A 56 -2.53 -0.58 0.32
CA LEU A 56 -2.77 -1.15 -1.00
C LEU A 56 -2.15 -2.53 -1.14
N LYS A 57 -0.93 -2.74 -0.63
CA LYS A 57 -0.30 -4.06 -0.62
C LYS A 57 -1.07 -5.05 0.28
N PHE A 58 -1.56 -4.58 1.43
CA PHE A 58 -2.42 -5.39 2.30
C PHE A 58 -3.73 -5.75 1.61
N LYS A 59 -4.35 -4.80 0.91
CA LYS A 59 -5.58 -5.02 0.14
C LYS A 59 -5.35 -6.00 -1.02
N ARG A 60 -4.23 -5.88 -1.75
CA ARG A 60 -3.86 -6.80 -2.84
C ARG A 60 -3.53 -8.20 -2.33
N ASN A 61 -2.89 -8.32 -1.16
CA ASN A 61 -2.71 -9.62 -0.49
C ASN A 61 -4.03 -10.18 0.05
N GLN A 62 -5.03 -9.34 0.32
CA GLN A 62 -6.39 -9.78 0.62
C GLN A 62 -7.20 -10.18 -0.61
N GLU A 63 -6.93 -9.65 -1.80
CA GLU A 63 -7.46 -10.24 -3.04
C GLU A 63 -6.94 -11.68 -3.25
N GLY A 64 -5.79 -12.01 -2.65
CA GLY A 64 -5.29 -13.39 -2.53
C GLY A 64 -5.82 -14.19 -1.34
N ARG A 65 -6.62 -13.61 -0.43
CA ARG A 65 -7.38 -14.41 0.55
C ARG A 65 -8.59 -14.97 -0.19
N MET A 66 -8.49 -16.24 -0.57
CA MET A 66 -9.66 -17.04 -0.88
C MET A 66 -10.74 -16.73 0.16
N SER A 67 -11.94 -16.37 -0.30
CA SER A 67 -13.12 -16.29 0.56
C SER A 67 -13.20 -17.57 1.39
N TYR A 68 -13.68 -17.51 2.63
CA TYR A 68 -13.84 -18.72 3.46
C TYR A 68 -14.58 -19.83 2.72
N PHE A 69 -15.54 -19.46 1.86
CA PHE A 69 -16.25 -20.39 0.98
C PHE A 69 -15.34 -21.06 -0.06
N ASP A 70 -14.43 -20.31 -0.65
CA ASP A 70 -13.46 -20.84 -1.60
C ASP A 70 -12.43 -21.75 -0.91
N PHE A 71 -11.99 -21.38 0.30
CA PHE A 71 -11.12 -22.22 1.12
C PHE A 71 -11.81 -23.53 1.53
N LYS A 72 -13.07 -23.44 1.98
CA LYS A 72 -13.90 -24.61 2.33
C LYS A 72 -14.11 -25.52 1.13
N LYS A 73 -14.37 -24.95 -0.06
CA LYS A 73 -14.56 -25.71 -1.30
C LYS A 73 -13.31 -26.51 -1.68
N ARG A 74 -12.11 -25.92 -1.58
CA ARG A 74 -10.85 -26.68 -1.78
C ARG A 74 -10.71 -27.82 -0.78
N LEU A 75 -11.05 -27.58 0.49
CA LEU A 75 -10.98 -28.60 1.54
C LEU A 75 -11.93 -29.78 1.28
N ASP A 76 -13.17 -29.50 0.87
CA ASP A 76 -14.14 -30.55 0.53
C ASP A 76 -13.68 -31.37 -0.70
N GLU A 77 -13.08 -30.73 -1.70
CA GLU A 77 -12.48 -31.40 -2.86
C GLU A 77 -11.30 -32.30 -2.46
N GLU A 78 -10.38 -31.82 -1.62
CA GLU A 78 -9.27 -32.62 -1.11
C GLU A 78 -9.75 -33.80 -0.24
N LEU A 79 -10.79 -33.59 0.58
CA LEU A 79 -11.34 -34.64 1.44
C LEU A 79 -12.02 -35.75 0.60
N ALA A 80 -12.80 -35.37 -0.43
CA ALA A 80 -13.44 -36.31 -1.34
C ALA A 80 -12.40 -37.13 -2.12
N GLN A 81 -11.30 -36.50 -2.52
CA GLN A 81 -10.20 -37.20 -3.20
C GLN A 81 -9.47 -38.18 -2.27
N LYS A 82 -9.28 -37.84 -0.99
CA LYS A 82 -8.69 -38.77 -0.01
C LYS A 82 -9.62 -39.94 0.33
N LEU A 83 -10.93 -39.70 0.45
CA LEU A 83 -11.92 -40.76 0.70
C LEU A 83 -11.97 -41.78 -0.45
N SER A 84 -12.00 -41.30 -1.71
CA SER A 84 -11.98 -42.20 -2.88
C SER A 84 -10.69 -43.01 -3.01
N LEU A 85 -9.53 -42.41 -2.67
CA LEU A 85 -8.24 -43.12 -2.61
C LEU A 85 -8.17 -44.15 -1.49
N SER A 86 -8.84 -43.92 -0.35
CA SER A 86 -8.86 -44.88 0.76
C SER A 86 -9.81 -46.05 0.48
N GLN A 87 -10.93 -45.79 -0.20
CA GLN A 87 -11.89 -46.83 -0.57
C GLN A 87 -11.36 -47.75 -1.69
N LYS A 88 -10.45 -47.26 -2.55
CA LYS A 88 -9.79 -48.07 -3.59
C LYS A 88 -8.69 -49.00 -3.03
N ARG A 89 -8.33 -48.85 -1.76
CA ARG A 89 -7.28 -49.64 -1.09
C ARG A 89 -7.83 -50.76 -0.18
N MET A 90 -9.16 -50.87 -0.07
CA MET A 90 -9.87 -52.04 0.47
C MET A 90 -10.41 -52.86 -0.70
#